data_AF-A0AA97KUT8-F1
#
_entry.id   AF-A0AA97KUT8-F1
#
_cell.length_a   1.000
_cell.length_b   1.000
_cell.length_c   1.000
_cell.angle_alpha   90.00
_cell.angle_beta   90.00
_cell.angle_gamma   90.00
#
_symmetry.space_group_name_H-M   'P 1'
#
loop_
_entity.id
_entity.type
_entity.pdbx_description
1 polymer ?
#
loop_
_entity_poly.entity_id
_entity_poly.type
_entity_poly.pdbx_seq_one_letter_code
_entity_poly.pdbx_strand_id
1 'polypeptide(L)'
;MQGVLCSVAPATLRAYSAALTRFLAFAGTAGGDGSWPTSQVVVLQYLVHLRGLGLSPRSMRRDLAALSFFSKAQGFPDPCSGFIVRRALTGWARLAPLPPDRRRPITLDILERVLHALPGLCWSPGEARLFRAAFMVAFYGAFRVSEIVAGSRSDTSGRALAASDLTCSPRLVTITLRRSKTDQRGRGSTVTLRAARRRVLCPVRAVRAFLDCRPPGPGPLFIHEDGSPLSRYQFSSVLRACLLAAGLPPMQFGSHSFRIGAATVAAGLGLPPSVIQSIGRWRSSAFRSYIRPTGEASH
;
A
#
# COMPACT_ATOMS: atom_id res chain seq x y z
N MET A 1 -12.21 14.61 -23.41
CA MET A 1 -12.26 14.27 -21.96
C MET A 1 -11.62 12.91 -21.61
N GLN A 2 -11.91 11.82 -22.33
CA GLN A 2 -11.37 10.48 -22.01
C GLN A 2 -9.84 10.45 -21.84
N GLY A 3 -9.07 11.08 -22.75
CA GLY A 3 -7.61 11.16 -22.65
C GLY A 3 -7.11 11.87 -21.37
N VAL A 4 -7.81 12.91 -20.92
CA VAL A 4 -7.48 13.63 -19.67
C VAL A 4 -7.75 12.75 -18.45
N LEU A 5 -8.88 12.03 -18.43
CA LEU A 5 -9.21 11.13 -17.32
C LEU A 5 -8.26 9.92 -17.25
N CYS A 6 -7.82 9.39 -18.40
CA CYS A 6 -6.86 8.31 -18.48
C CYS A 6 -5.42 8.73 -18.10
N SER A 7 -5.12 10.03 -18.02
CA SER A 7 -3.80 10.53 -17.61
C SER A 7 -3.47 10.25 -16.13
N VAL A 8 -4.48 9.95 -15.31
CA VAL A 8 -4.31 9.63 -13.88
C VAL A 8 -4.63 8.17 -13.59
N ALA A 9 -3.94 7.58 -12.62
CA ALA A 9 -4.20 6.20 -12.22
C ALA A 9 -5.66 6.01 -11.74
N PRO A 10 -6.32 4.87 -12.00
CA PRO A 10 -7.73 4.68 -11.63
C PRO A 10 -8.04 4.83 -10.13
N ALA A 11 -7.08 4.52 -9.27
CA ALA A 11 -7.24 4.75 -7.82
C ALA A 11 -7.22 6.25 -7.47
N THR A 12 -6.42 7.04 -8.19
CA THR A 12 -6.39 8.51 -8.06
C THR A 12 -7.69 9.10 -8.57
N LEU A 13 -8.19 8.64 -9.72
CA LEU A 13 -9.45 9.11 -10.28
C LEU A 13 -10.61 8.85 -9.31
N ARG A 14 -10.72 7.65 -8.73
CA ARG A 14 -11.73 7.37 -7.68
C ARG A 14 -11.63 8.31 -6.48
N ALA A 15 -10.40 8.59 -6.02
CA ALA A 15 -10.19 9.51 -4.92
C ALA A 15 -10.55 10.96 -5.28
N TYR A 16 -10.32 11.35 -6.54
CA TYR A 16 -10.70 12.65 -7.06
C TYR A 16 -12.22 12.77 -7.22
N SER A 17 -12.89 11.76 -7.78
CA SER A 17 -14.35 11.72 -7.87
C SER A 17 -15.00 11.83 -6.49
N ALA A 18 -14.50 11.08 -5.50
CA ALA A 18 -15.00 11.17 -4.13
C ALA A 18 -14.77 12.55 -3.48
N ALA A 19 -13.68 13.25 -3.85
CA ALA A 19 -13.43 14.62 -3.39
C ALA A 19 -14.38 15.63 -4.08
N LEU A 20 -14.64 15.45 -5.38
CA LEU A 20 -15.59 16.27 -6.11
C LEU A 20 -17.00 16.10 -5.55
N THR A 21 -17.47 14.87 -5.31
CA THR A 21 -18.78 14.61 -4.69
C THR A 21 -18.89 15.29 -3.33
N ARG A 22 -17.85 15.23 -2.49
CA ARG A 22 -17.83 15.92 -1.19
C ARG A 22 -17.93 17.43 -1.34
N PHE A 23 -17.22 18.00 -2.31
CA PHE A 23 -17.29 19.43 -2.60
C PHE A 23 -18.68 19.85 -3.09
N LEU A 24 -19.28 19.10 -4.02
CA LEU A 24 -20.62 19.39 -4.53
C LEU A 24 -21.68 19.31 -3.42
N ALA A 25 -21.56 18.34 -2.50
CA ALA A 25 -22.42 18.25 -1.33
C ALA A 25 -22.27 19.50 -0.42
N PHE A 26 -21.04 19.94 -0.16
CA PHE A 26 -20.80 21.18 0.57
C PHE A 26 -21.39 22.41 -0.14
N ALA A 27 -21.15 22.55 -1.45
CA ALA A 27 -21.61 23.69 -2.24
C ALA A 27 -23.15 23.81 -2.21
N GLY A 28 -23.87 22.69 -2.29
CA GLY A 28 -25.33 22.67 -2.18
C GLY A 28 -25.86 23.10 -0.80
N THR A 29 -25.10 22.88 0.28
CA THR A 29 -25.47 23.32 1.63
C THR A 29 -25.06 24.75 1.96
N ALA A 30 -24.07 25.31 1.27
CA ALA A 30 -23.48 26.60 1.58
C ALA A 30 -24.25 27.79 0.97
N GLY A 31 -25.39 27.56 0.32
CA GLY A 31 -26.22 28.61 -0.30
C GLY A 31 -25.58 29.30 -1.51
N GLY A 32 -24.42 28.81 -1.99
CA GLY A 32 -23.86 29.22 -3.27
C GLY A 32 -24.49 28.43 -4.40
N ASP A 33 -24.60 29.04 -5.57
CA ASP A 33 -25.36 28.60 -6.75
C ASP A 33 -24.92 27.24 -7.34
N GLY A 34 -23.99 26.53 -6.69
CA GLY A 34 -23.32 25.35 -7.23
C GLY A 34 -22.56 25.64 -8.53
N SER A 35 -22.40 26.93 -8.87
CA SER A 35 -21.87 27.36 -10.15
C SER A 35 -20.40 26.95 -10.29
N TRP A 36 -20.14 26.25 -11.39
CA TRP A 36 -18.80 25.86 -11.79
C TRP A 36 -18.38 26.69 -13.00
N PRO A 37 -17.18 27.30 -13.00
CA PRO A 37 -16.11 27.18 -12.02
C PRO A 37 -16.38 27.92 -10.70
N THR A 38 -15.99 27.30 -9.59
CA THR A 38 -16.20 27.88 -8.25
C THR A 38 -15.21 29.02 -7.95
N SER A 39 -15.56 29.94 -7.05
CA SER A 39 -14.69 31.05 -6.65
C SER A 39 -13.67 30.63 -5.59
N GLN A 40 -12.58 31.39 -5.48
CA GLN A 40 -11.56 31.16 -4.43
C GLN A 40 -12.15 31.28 -3.01
N VAL A 41 -13.18 32.11 -2.82
CA VAL A 41 -13.87 32.28 -1.54
C VAL A 41 -14.57 30.99 -1.13
N VAL A 42 -15.31 30.36 -2.06
CA VAL A 42 -16.00 29.09 -1.81
C VAL A 42 -15.00 27.96 -1.53
N VAL A 43 -13.84 27.94 -2.21
CA VAL A 43 -12.76 26.99 -1.90
C VAL A 43 -12.22 27.17 -0.47
N LEU A 44 -12.07 28.41 0.00
CA LEU A 44 -11.63 28.67 1.38
C LEU A 44 -12.68 28.25 2.41
N GLN A 45 -13.96 28.53 2.15
CA GLN A 45 -15.06 28.06 3.00
C GLN A 45 -15.10 26.53 3.05
N TYR A 46 -14.92 25.86 1.90
CA TYR A 46 -14.82 24.41 1.82
C TYR A 46 -13.65 23.87 2.65
N LEU A 47 -12.48 24.52 2.58
CA LEU A 47 -11.32 24.15 3.39
C LEU A 47 -11.58 24.29 4.90
N VAL A 48 -12.27 25.36 5.32
CA VAL A 48 -12.69 25.54 6.72
C VAL A 48 -13.67 24.44 7.13
N HIS A 49 -14.64 24.12 6.28
CA HIS A 49 -15.58 23.02 6.50
C HIS A 49 -14.86 21.67 6.65
N LEU A 50 -13.93 21.34 5.74
CA LEU A 50 -13.13 20.12 5.84
C LEU A 50 -12.30 20.05 7.13
N ARG A 51 -11.79 21.20 7.58
CA ARG A 51 -11.08 21.28 8.87
C ARG A 51 -12.02 21.05 10.04
N GLY A 52 -13.25 21.60 10.00
CA GLY A 52 -14.30 21.34 10.99
C GLY A 52 -14.66 19.86 11.09
N LEU A 53 -14.60 19.14 9.96
CA LEU A 53 -14.76 17.67 9.92
C LEU A 53 -13.53 16.88 10.39
N GLY A 54 -12.45 17.56 10.83
CA GLY A 54 -11.23 16.91 11.31
C GLY A 54 -10.36 16.28 10.22
N LEU A 55 -10.54 16.64 8.94
CA LEU A 55 -9.69 16.09 7.89
C LEU A 55 -8.24 16.57 8.03
N SER A 56 -7.30 15.66 7.75
CA SER A 56 -5.88 16.00 7.75
C SER A 56 -5.53 17.02 6.65
N PRO A 57 -4.49 17.86 6.84
CA PRO A 57 -3.97 18.73 5.77
C PRO A 57 -3.59 17.97 4.49
N ARG A 58 -3.19 16.70 4.62
CA ARG A 58 -2.92 15.83 3.47
C ARG A 58 -4.19 15.47 2.70
N SER A 59 -5.28 15.15 3.41
CA SER A 59 -6.58 14.87 2.81
C SER A 59 -7.14 16.12 2.12
N MET A 60 -7.05 17.28 2.77
CA MET A 60 -7.46 18.56 2.19
C MET A 60 -6.67 18.90 0.91
N ARG A 61 -5.34 18.71 0.91
CA ARG A 61 -4.51 18.87 -0.31
C ARG A 61 -4.95 17.97 -1.46
N ARG A 62 -5.33 16.72 -1.17
CA ARG A 62 -5.84 15.79 -2.19
C ARG A 62 -7.17 16.30 -2.77
N ASP A 63 -8.06 16.79 -1.91
CA ASP A 63 -9.33 17.34 -2.35
C ASP A 63 -9.14 18.57 -3.24
N LEU A 64 -8.28 19.52 -2.86
CA LEU A 64 -7.93 20.64 -3.73
C LEU A 64 -7.32 20.21 -5.07
N ALA A 65 -6.45 19.20 -5.06
CA ALA A 65 -5.87 18.67 -6.29
C ALA A 65 -6.94 18.06 -7.21
N ALA A 66 -7.98 17.44 -6.65
CA ALA A 66 -9.12 16.94 -7.41
C ALA A 66 -9.92 18.08 -8.04
N LEU A 67 -10.24 19.13 -7.27
CA LEU A 67 -10.95 20.31 -7.79
C LEU A 67 -10.14 21.01 -8.88
N SER A 68 -8.83 21.20 -8.65
CA SER A 68 -7.89 21.75 -9.64
C SER A 68 -7.88 20.93 -10.93
N PHE A 69 -7.87 19.59 -10.81
CA PHE A 69 -7.87 18.67 -11.94
C PHE A 69 -9.15 18.79 -12.75
N PHE A 70 -10.32 18.72 -12.11
CA PHE A 70 -11.60 18.82 -12.80
C PHE A 70 -11.85 20.21 -13.40
N SER A 71 -11.30 21.28 -12.81
CA SER A 71 -11.44 22.64 -13.35
C SER A 71 -10.67 22.77 -14.65
N LYS A 72 -9.38 22.39 -14.62
CA LYS A 72 -8.51 22.40 -15.78
C LYS A 72 -8.98 21.45 -16.87
N ALA A 73 -9.49 20.27 -16.51
CA ALA A 73 -10.02 19.30 -17.47
C ALA A 73 -11.21 19.85 -18.27
N GLN A 74 -11.97 20.78 -17.69
CA GLN A 74 -13.08 21.47 -18.34
C GLN A 74 -12.68 22.81 -18.99
N GLY A 75 -11.39 23.16 -18.97
CA GLY A 75 -10.89 24.41 -19.56
C GLY A 75 -11.03 25.65 -18.66
N PHE A 76 -11.44 25.49 -17.41
CA PHE A 76 -11.60 26.61 -16.48
C PHE A 76 -10.32 26.94 -15.70
N PRO A 77 -10.17 28.18 -15.20
CA PRO A 77 -9.10 28.56 -14.28
C PRO A 77 -9.07 27.68 -13.03
N ASP A 78 -7.92 27.58 -12.38
CA ASP A 78 -7.75 26.78 -11.16
C ASP A 78 -8.15 27.56 -9.91
N PRO A 79 -9.31 27.27 -9.29
CA PRO A 79 -9.79 28.02 -8.13
C PRO A 79 -8.97 27.73 -6.86
N CYS A 80 -8.15 26.68 -6.88
CA CYS A 80 -7.32 26.26 -5.74
C CYS A 80 -5.89 26.82 -5.81
N SER A 81 -5.54 27.52 -6.90
CA SER A 81 -4.18 27.98 -7.16
C SER A 81 -3.77 29.23 -6.36
N GLY A 82 -4.73 29.97 -5.80
CA GLY A 82 -4.53 31.23 -5.10
C GLY A 82 -3.60 31.17 -3.88
N PHE A 83 -2.89 32.27 -3.62
CA PHE A 83 -1.92 32.38 -2.53
C PHE A 83 -2.53 32.05 -1.15
N ILE A 84 -3.72 32.59 -0.86
CA ILE A 84 -4.38 32.39 0.44
C ILE A 84 -4.74 30.91 0.67
N VAL A 85 -5.23 30.20 -0.36
CA VAL A 85 -5.55 28.76 -0.28
C VAL A 85 -4.33 27.94 0.10
N ARG A 86 -3.18 28.20 -0.54
CA ARG A 86 -1.91 27.52 -0.25
C ARG A 86 -1.36 27.86 1.14
N ARG A 87 -1.45 29.14 1.54
CA ARG A 87 -0.96 29.60 2.85
C ARG A 87 -1.83 29.08 3.99
N ALA A 88 -3.14 29.02 3.85
CA ALA A 88 -4.06 28.45 4.83
C ALA A 88 -3.68 26.99 5.16
N LEU A 89 -3.51 26.14 4.13
CA LEU A 89 -3.08 24.75 4.33
C LEU A 89 -1.69 24.62 4.94
N THR A 90 -0.77 25.52 4.59
CA THR A 90 0.59 25.54 5.15
C THR A 90 0.54 25.92 6.63
N GLY A 91 -0.23 26.95 6.99
CA GLY A 91 -0.43 27.37 8.37
C GLY A 91 -1.08 26.27 9.21
N TRP A 92 -2.16 25.66 8.72
CA TRP A 92 -2.84 24.58 9.44
C TRP A 92 -1.98 23.32 9.57
N ALA A 93 -1.16 23.00 8.57
CA ALA A 93 -0.20 21.91 8.69
C ALA A 93 0.91 22.19 9.72
N ARG A 94 1.21 23.45 10.03
CA ARG A 94 2.15 23.84 11.10
C ARG A 94 1.50 23.82 12.48
N LEU A 95 0.24 24.26 12.58
CA LEU A 95 -0.52 24.25 13.83
C LEU A 95 -0.90 22.83 14.27
N ALA A 96 -1.15 21.94 13.31
CA ALA A 96 -1.49 20.54 13.55
C ALA A 96 -0.61 19.64 12.66
N PRO A 97 0.69 19.50 13.00
CA PRO A 97 1.56 18.61 12.25
C PRO A 97 1.03 17.19 12.33
N LEU A 98 0.97 16.52 11.17
CA LEU A 98 0.54 15.13 11.13
C LEU A 98 1.57 14.29 11.86
N PRO A 99 1.14 13.39 12.77
CA PRO A 99 2.08 12.47 13.39
C PRO A 99 2.74 11.61 12.29
N PRO A 100 4.03 11.28 12.44
CA PRO A 100 4.73 10.40 11.52
C PRO A 100 4.04 9.03 11.45
N ASP A 101 4.29 8.27 10.38
CA ASP A 101 3.77 6.90 10.28
C ASP A 101 4.32 6.04 11.43
N ARG A 102 3.45 5.74 12.40
CA ARG A 102 3.75 4.99 13.63
C ARG A 102 3.76 3.48 13.41
N ARG A 103 3.53 2.99 12.19
CA ARG A 103 3.60 1.55 11.92
C ARG A 103 4.98 1.01 12.26
N ARG A 104 5.00 -0.05 13.07
CA ARG A 104 6.20 -0.78 13.43
C ARG A 104 6.64 -1.72 12.31
N PRO A 105 7.95 -1.99 12.19
CA PRO A 105 8.47 -3.01 11.29
C PRO A 105 7.97 -4.40 11.72
N ILE A 106 7.58 -5.23 10.76
CA ILE A 106 7.58 -6.69 10.98
C ILE A 106 9.05 -7.11 10.91
N THR A 107 9.69 -7.40 12.04
CA THR A 107 11.06 -7.96 12.09
C THR A 107 11.04 -9.46 11.74
N LEU A 108 12.21 -10.10 11.64
CA LEU A 108 12.26 -11.55 11.43
C LEU A 108 11.60 -12.32 12.58
N ASP A 109 11.75 -11.87 13.82
CA ASP A 109 11.15 -12.53 14.99
C ASP A 109 9.63 -12.36 15.01
N ILE A 110 9.14 -11.15 14.68
CA ILE A 110 7.70 -10.91 14.53
C ILE A 110 7.14 -11.74 13.38
N LEU A 111 7.86 -11.81 12.25
CA LEU A 111 7.44 -12.61 11.10
C LEU A 111 7.33 -14.09 11.50
N GLU A 112 8.35 -14.64 12.17
CA GLU A 112 8.33 -16.03 12.65
C GLU A 112 7.15 -16.30 13.58
N ARG A 113 6.91 -15.43 14.58
CA ARG A 113 5.74 -15.53 15.46
C ARG A 113 4.41 -15.52 14.70
N VAL A 114 4.27 -14.61 13.74
CA VAL A 114 3.09 -14.54 12.85
C VAL A 114 2.91 -15.83 12.07
N LEU A 115 4.00 -16.40 11.54
CA LEU A 115 3.97 -17.65 10.77
C LEU A 115 3.64 -18.88 11.64
N HIS A 116 4.04 -18.88 12.91
CA HIS A 116 3.69 -19.93 13.86
C HIS A 116 2.21 -19.90 14.27
N ALA A 117 1.57 -18.73 14.26
CA ALA A 117 0.15 -18.61 14.58
C ALA A 117 -0.79 -19.11 13.45
N LEU A 118 -0.32 -19.13 12.19
CA LEU A 118 -1.15 -19.46 11.02
C LEU A 118 -1.89 -20.80 11.12
N PRO A 119 -1.27 -21.93 11.49
CA PRO A 119 -1.95 -23.23 11.52
C PRO A 119 -3.15 -23.29 12.48
N GLY A 120 -3.15 -22.49 13.55
CA GLY A 120 -4.27 -22.42 14.50
C GLY A 120 -5.37 -21.44 14.12
N LEU A 121 -5.18 -20.63 13.07
CA LEU A 121 -6.11 -19.58 12.63
C LEU A 121 -6.73 -19.87 11.26
N CYS A 122 -6.03 -20.62 10.42
CA CYS A 122 -6.51 -21.04 9.11
C CYS A 122 -7.36 -22.31 9.24
N TRP A 123 -8.44 -22.40 8.45
CA TRP A 123 -9.34 -23.56 8.49
C TRP A 123 -8.75 -24.82 7.84
N SER A 124 -7.68 -24.69 7.05
CA SER A 124 -6.96 -25.80 6.45
C SER A 124 -5.43 -25.58 6.42
N PRO A 125 -4.64 -26.66 6.26
CA PRO A 125 -3.21 -26.55 6.00
C PRO A 125 -2.86 -25.82 4.69
N GLY A 126 -3.69 -25.90 3.64
CA GLY A 126 -3.43 -25.21 2.38
C GLY A 126 -3.58 -23.70 2.50
N GLU A 127 -4.58 -23.23 3.25
CA GLU A 127 -4.74 -21.82 3.59
C GLU A 127 -3.59 -21.29 4.45
N ALA A 128 -3.12 -22.08 5.43
CA ALA A 128 -1.93 -21.72 6.19
C ALA A 128 -0.69 -21.57 5.27
N ARG A 129 -0.55 -22.41 4.25
CA ARG A 129 0.53 -22.30 3.24
C ARG A 129 0.36 -21.08 2.33
N LEU A 130 -0.87 -20.75 1.91
CA LEU A 130 -1.21 -19.54 1.15
C LEU A 130 -0.74 -18.28 1.89
N PHE A 131 -1.19 -18.08 3.13
CA PHE A 131 -0.83 -16.90 3.90
C PHE A 131 0.65 -16.86 4.25
N ARG A 132 1.25 -18.02 4.57
CA ARG A 132 2.70 -18.13 4.78
C ARG A 132 3.47 -17.66 3.55
N ALA A 133 3.14 -18.16 2.36
CA ALA A 133 3.79 -17.75 1.12
C ALA A 133 3.59 -16.25 0.85
N ALA A 134 2.37 -15.73 1.03
CA ALA A 134 2.05 -14.32 0.81
C ALA A 134 2.83 -13.38 1.76
N PHE A 135 2.94 -13.72 3.05
CA PHE A 135 3.70 -12.94 4.04
C PHE A 135 5.20 -12.99 3.76
N MET A 136 5.72 -14.15 3.41
CA MET A 136 7.13 -14.34 3.05
C MET A 136 7.52 -13.54 1.81
N VAL A 137 6.68 -13.59 0.76
CA VAL A 137 6.88 -12.80 -0.46
C VAL A 137 6.79 -11.31 -0.14
N ALA A 138 5.80 -10.86 0.63
CA ALA A 138 5.65 -9.46 1.04
C ALA A 138 6.89 -8.93 1.77
N PHE A 139 7.45 -9.72 2.70
CA PHE A 139 8.65 -9.38 3.45
C PHE A 139 9.91 -9.40 2.57
N TYR A 140 10.29 -10.56 2.03
CA TYR A 140 11.58 -10.74 1.35
C TYR A 140 11.68 -9.98 0.02
N GLY A 141 10.55 -9.74 -0.66
CA GLY A 141 10.52 -8.91 -1.86
C GLY A 141 10.26 -7.43 -1.59
N ALA A 142 10.12 -7.06 -0.31
CA ALA A 142 9.73 -5.73 0.14
C ALA A 142 8.52 -5.18 -0.65
N PHE A 143 7.58 -6.03 -1.05
CA PHE A 143 6.49 -5.66 -1.93
C PHE A 143 5.47 -4.75 -1.24
N ARG A 144 4.81 -3.90 -2.03
CA ARG A 144 3.52 -3.38 -1.56
C ARG A 144 2.52 -4.52 -1.67
N VAL A 145 1.70 -4.73 -0.65
CA VAL A 145 0.68 -5.81 -0.69
C VAL A 145 -0.23 -5.68 -1.92
N SER A 146 -0.56 -4.47 -2.35
CA SER A 146 -1.32 -4.23 -3.59
C SER A 146 -0.60 -4.59 -4.90
N GLU A 147 0.70 -4.89 -4.86
CA GLU A 147 1.46 -5.41 -6.02
C GLU A 147 1.37 -6.93 -6.11
N ILE A 148 1.02 -7.62 -5.02
CA ILE A 148 1.05 -9.09 -4.94
C ILE A 148 -0.33 -9.74 -4.80
N VAL A 149 -1.29 -9.07 -4.15
CA VAL A 149 -2.64 -9.63 -3.92
C VAL A 149 -3.73 -8.79 -4.60
N ALA A 150 -4.89 -9.39 -4.79
CA ALA A 150 -6.03 -8.78 -5.46
C ALA A 150 -6.67 -7.64 -4.64
N GLY A 151 -7.28 -6.68 -5.34
CA GLY A 151 -7.98 -5.55 -4.74
C GLY A 151 -9.17 -5.98 -3.88
N SER A 152 -9.92 -6.98 -4.35
CA SER A 152 -11.06 -7.66 -3.74
C SER A 152 -11.10 -9.12 -4.23
N ARG A 153 -11.99 -9.95 -3.66
CA ARG A 153 -12.23 -11.33 -4.13
C ARG A 153 -12.74 -11.41 -5.57
N SER A 154 -13.38 -10.33 -6.06
CA SER A 154 -13.93 -10.22 -7.42
C SER A 154 -13.05 -9.41 -8.37
N ASP A 155 -11.80 -9.11 -7.99
CA ASP A 155 -10.93 -8.26 -8.80
C ASP A 155 -10.42 -8.99 -10.05
N THR A 156 -10.97 -8.61 -11.21
CA THR A 156 -10.58 -9.10 -12.54
C THR A 156 -9.56 -8.21 -13.25
N SER A 157 -9.00 -7.20 -12.58
CA SER A 157 -8.14 -6.19 -13.22
C SER A 157 -6.78 -6.72 -13.69
N GLY A 158 -6.43 -7.96 -13.37
CA GLY A 158 -5.15 -8.59 -13.72
C GLY A 158 -3.93 -7.95 -13.05
N ARG A 159 -4.14 -7.11 -12.03
CA ARG A 159 -3.09 -6.34 -11.35
C ARG A 159 -2.34 -7.11 -10.27
N ALA A 160 -2.96 -8.14 -9.69
CA ALA A 160 -2.28 -9.01 -8.75
C ALA A 160 -1.16 -9.77 -9.46
N LEU A 161 -0.15 -10.17 -8.69
CA LEU A 161 0.92 -11.03 -9.18
C LEU A 161 0.31 -12.33 -9.72
N ALA A 162 0.64 -12.72 -10.95
CA ALA A 162 0.12 -13.93 -11.56
C ALA A 162 1.04 -15.13 -11.31
N ALA A 163 0.51 -16.35 -11.42
CA ALA A 163 1.33 -17.56 -11.33
C ALA A 163 2.41 -17.61 -12.43
N SER A 164 2.08 -17.10 -13.63
CA SER A 164 3.01 -16.99 -14.76
C SER A 164 4.15 -15.97 -14.55
N ASP A 165 4.01 -15.08 -13.57
CA ASP A 165 5.04 -14.09 -13.24
C ASP A 165 6.16 -14.69 -12.35
N LEU A 166 6.05 -15.99 -12.02
CA LEU A 166 6.92 -16.68 -11.08
C LEU A 166 7.80 -17.72 -11.78
N THR A 167 9.09 -17.70 -11.49
CA THR A 167 10.02 -18.75 -11.90
C THR A 167 10.72 -19.32 -10.68
N CYS A 168 10.60 -20.62 -10.47
CA CYS A 168 11.15 -21.32 -9.32
C CYS A 168 12.40 -22.13 -9.70
N SER A 169 13.40 -22.08 -8.83
CA SER A 169 14.58 -22.95 -8.86
C SER A 169 14.81 -23.53 -7.45
N PRO A 170 15.69 -24.55 -7.27
CA PRO A 170 15.90 -25.16 -5.96
C PRO A 170 16.24 -24.17 -4.83
N ARG A 171 16.94 -23.08 -5.15
CA ARG A 171 17.39 -22.08 -4.18
C ARG A 171 16.86 -20.67 -4.41
N LEU A 172 16.10 -20.44 -5.48
CA LEU A 172 15.67 -19.11 -5.92
C LEU A 172 14.20 -19.13 -6.30
N VAL A 173 13.52 -18.01 -6.02
CA VAL A 173 12.21 -17.70 -6.59
C VAL A 173 12.31 -16.32 -7.22
N THR A 174 12.15 -16.24 -8.53
CA THR A 174 12.19 -14.99 -9.28
C THR A 174 10.77 -14.55 -9.60
N ILE A 175 10.47 -13.29 -9.28
CA ILE A 175 9.15 -12.66 -9.44
C ILE A 175 9.28 -11.51 -10.42
N THR A 176 8.55 -11.59 -11.52
CA THR A 176 8.47 -10.52 -12.52
C THR A 176 7.26 -9.66 -12.24
N LEU A 177 7.45 -8.47 -11.67
CA LEU A 177 6.36 -7.52 -11.54
C LEU A 177 6.11 -6.82 -12.87
N ARG A 178 4.92 -6.99 -13.42
CA ARG A 178 4.49 -6.34 -14.67
C ARG A 178 4.24 -4.83 -14.50
N ARG A 179 3.79 -4.40 -13.32
CA ARG A 179 3.55 -2.98 -12.97
C ARG A 179 3.85 -2.72 -11.50
N SER A 180 4.30 -1.51 -11.20
CA SER A 180 4.44 -1.04 -9.82
C SER A 180 3.88 0.37 -9.67
N LYS A 181 3.62 0.82 -8.43
CA LYS A 181 3.10 2.18 -8.19
C LYS A 181 3.95 3.29 -8.83
N THR A 182 5.26 3.05 -8.94
CA THR A 182 6.23 3.98 -9.51
C THR A 182 6.57 3.68 -10.97
N ASP A 183 6.00 2.64 -11.56
CA ASP A 183 6.21 2.24 -12.95
C ASP A 183 4.92 2.46 -13.75
N GLN A 184 4.66 3.73 -14.07
CA GLN A 184 3.49 4.15 -14.84
C GLN A 184 3.54 3.65 -16.30
N ARG A 185 4.73 3.30 -16.81
CA ARG A 185 4.93 2.81 -18.18
C ARG A 185 4.96 1.28 -18.29
N GLY A 186 4.91 0.55 -17.17
CA GLY A 186 4.87 -0.91 -17.16
C GLY A 186 6.13 -1.58 -17.71
N ARG A 187 7.31 -0.97 -17.53
CA ARG A 187 8.60 -1.59 -17.89
C ARG A 187 8.85 -2.89 -17.12
N GLY A 188 8.21 -3.02 -15.96
CA GLY A 188 8.33 -4.15 -15.08
C GLY A 188 9.60 -4.10 -14.23
N SER A 189 9.65 -4.95 -13.21
CA SER A 189 10.83 -5.13 -12.36
C SER A 189 10.92 -6.56 -11.86
N THR A 190 12.11 -7.15 -11.91
CA THR A 190 12.36 -8.50 -11.43
C THR A 190 12.88 -8.45 -10.00
N VAL A 191 12.33 -9.31 -9.14
CA VAL A 191 12.76 -9.47 -7.74
C VAL A 191 13.08 -10.94 -7.49
N THR A 192 14.30 -11.23 -7.06
CA THR A 192 14.74 -12.59 -6.77
C THR A 192 14.82 -12.83 -5.27
N LEU A 193 14.02 -13.76 -4.78
CA LEU A 193 14.03 -14.24 -3.41
C LEU A 193 15.00 -15.41 -3.30
N ARG A 194 15.90 -15.37 -2.32
CA ARG A 194 16.88 -16.44 -2.05
C ARG A 194 16.41 -17.32 -0.91
N ALA A 195 16.75 -18.60 -0.97
CA ALA A 195 16.50 -19.52 0.14
C ALA A 195 17.23 -19.04 1.40
N ALA A 196 16.51 -18.99 2.53
CA ALA A 196 17.09 -18.65 3.83
C ALA A 196 17.57 -19.91 4.55
N ARG A 197 18.61 -19.78 5.39
CA ARG A 197 19.14 -20.87 6.23
C ARG A 197 18.09 -21.38 7.22
N ARG A 198 17.39 -20.46 7.90
CA ARG A 198 16.31 -20.81 8.83
C ARG A 198 15.10 -21.31 8.04
N ARG A 199 14.77 -22.59 8.21
CA ARG A 199 13.74 -23.29 7.41
C ARG A 199 12.36 -22.62 7.51
N VAL A 200 11.96 -22.18 8.71
CA VAL A 200 10.68 -21.52 8.98
C VAL A 200 10.56 -20.15 8.28
N LEU A 201 11.69 -19.46 8.08
CA LEU A 201 11.83 -18.18 7.41
C LEU A 201 12.41 -18.31 6.00
N CYS A 202 12.23 -19.45 5.32
CA CYS A 202 12.72 -19.61 3.96
C CYS A 202 11.62 -19.28 2.92
N PRO A 203 11.73 -18.17 2.17
CA PRO A 203 10.69 -17.75 1.22
C PRO A 203 10.53 -18.75 0.07
N VAL A 204 11.63 -19.35 -0.40
CA VAL A 204 11.61 -20.37 -1.45
C VAL A 204 10.80 -21.59 -1.02
N ARG A 205 11.00 -22.06 0.22
CA ARG A 205 10.23 -23.19 0.76
C ARG A 205 8.77 -22.85 0.95
N ALA A 206 8.47 -21.66 1.48
CA ALA A 206 7.09 -21.21 1.68
C ALA A 206 6.32 -21.14 0.36
N VAL A 207 6.93 -20.55 -0.67
CA VAL A 207 6.34 -20.44 -2.01
C VAL A 207 6.14 -21.82 -2.63
N ARG A 208 7.15 -22.70 -2.61
CA ARG A 208 7.03 -24.05 -3.17
C ARG A 208 5.94 -24.87 -2.49
N ALA A 209 5.92 -24.88 -1.15
CA ALA A 209 4.90 -25.61 -0.40
C ALA A 209 3.48 -25.11 -0.71
N PHE A 210 3.31 -23.81 -0.97
CA PHE A 210 2.02 -23.30 -1.44
C PHE A 210 1.71 -23.72 -2.88
N LEU A 211 2.67 -23.64 -3.80
CA LEU A 211 2.47 -24.09 -5.18
C LEU A 211 2.10 -25.57 -5.27
N ASP A 212 2.66 -26.41 -4.41
CA ASP A 212 2.37 -27.85 -4.35
C ASP A 212 0.89 -28.14 -4.01
N CYS A 213 0.19 -27.22 -3.35
CA CYS A 213 -1.24 -27.35 -3.03
C CYS A 213 -2.13 -26.28 -3.68
N ARG A 214 -1.56 -25.40 -4.51
CA ARG A 214 -2.32 -24.36 -5.21
C ARG A 214 -3.14 -25.04 -6.31
N PRO A 215 -4.45 -24.74 -6.45
CA PRO A 215 -5.22 -25.20 -7.59
C PRO A 215 -4.50 -24.88 -8.92
N PRO A 216 -4.39 -25.84 -9.86
CA PRO A 216 -3.73 -25.60 -11.13
C PRO A 216 -4.51 -24.61 -11.97
N GLY A 217 -3.81 -23.89 -12.85
CA GLY A 217 -4.43 -22.97 -13.81
C GLY A 217 -3.90 -21.54 -13.74
N PRO A 218 -4.30 -20.72 -14.73
CA PRO A 218 -3.82 -19.35 -14.89
C PRO A 218 -4.37 -18.41 -13.80
N GLY A 219 -3.95 -17.15 -13.85
CA GLY A 219 -4.50 -16.09 -12.99
C GLY A 219 -3.60 -15.75 -11.80
N PRO A 220 -4.18 -15.13 -10.74
CA PRO A 220 -3.44 -14.67 -9.57
C PRO A 220 -2.62 -15.79 -8.91
N LEU A 221 -1.42 -15.45 -8.44
CA LEU A 221 -0.54 -16.39 -7.76
C LEU A 221 -1.19 -16.87 -6.46
N PHE A 222 -1.60 -15.93 -5.61
CA PHE A 222 -2.22 -16.20 -4.33
C PHE A 222 -3.73 -16.36 -4.47
N ILE A 223 -4.18 -17.61 -4.54
CA ILE A 223 -5.58 -18.02 -4.57
C ILE A 223 -5.87 -18.95 -3.39
N HIS A 224 -7.10 -18.89 -2.90
CA HIS A 224 -7.66 -19.80 -1.92
C HIS A 224 -7.88 -21.19 -2.53
N GLU A 225 -8.19 -22.18 -1.68
CA GLU A 225 -8.51 -23.54 -2.14
C GLU A 225 -9.73 -23.58 -3.07
N ASP A 226 -10.68 -22.64 -2.88
CA ASP A 226 -11.85 -22.44 -3.75
C ASP A 226 -11.52 -21.74 -5.10
N GLY A 227 -10.25 -21.42 -5.36
CA GLY A 227 -9.78 -20.72 -6.55
C GLY A 227 -9.97 -19.19 -6.52
N SER A 228 -10.65 -18.64 -5.50
CA SER A 228 -10.84 -17.20 -5.37
C SER A 228 -9.52 -16.49 -5.03
N PRO A 229 -9.26 -15.28 -5.55
CA PRO A 229 -8.02 -14.59 -5.28
C PRO A 229 -7.96 -14.06 -3.85
N LEU A 230 -6.77 -14.16 -3.24
CA LEU A 230 -6.50 -13.56 -1.95
C LEU A 230 -6.66 -12.04 -2.06
N SER A 231 -7.57 -11.46 -1.28
CA SER A 231 -7.79 -10.02 -1.26
C SER A 231 -6.87 -9.29 -0.27
N ARG A 232 -6.64 -7.99 -0.52
CA ARG A 232 -5.95 -7.10 0.44
C ARG A 232 -6.61 -7.07 1.82
N TYR A 233 -7.94 -7.18 1.86
CA TYR A 233 -8.69 -7.22 3.11
C TYR A 233 -8.34 -8.49 3.90
N GLN A 234 -8.45 -9.67 3.28
CA GLN A 234 -8.13 -10.94 3.92
C GLN A 234 -6.67 -11.00 4.38
N PHE A 235 -5.73 -10.57 3.53
CA PHE A 235 -4.32 -10.47 3.90
C PHE A 235 -4.13 -9.67 5.19
N SER A 236 -4.78 -8.50 5.29
CA SER A 236 -4.65 -7.62 6.47
C SER A 236 -5.39 -8.17 7.69
N SER A 237 -6.53 -8.82 7.49
CA SER A 237 -7.34 -9.43 8.55
C SER A 237 -6.62 -10.61 9.19
N VAL A 238 -6.05 -11.51 8.39
CA VAL A 238 -5.27 -12.64 8.90
C VAL A 238 -3.99 -12.18 9.57
N LEU A 239 -3.28 -11.19 9.00
CA LEU A 239 -2.14 -10.59 9.69
C LEU A 239 -2.52 -10.07 11.08
N ARG A 240 -3.66 -9.37 11.19
CA ARG A 240 -4.15 -8.84 12.47
C ARG A 240 -4.44 -9.96 13.47
N ALA A 241 -5.09 -11.03 13.03
CA ALA A 241 -5.37 -12.21 13.87
C ALA A 241 -4.07 -12.89 14.34
N CYS A 242 -3.09 -13.09 13.45
CA CYS A 242 -1.80 -13.66 13.80
C CYS A 242 -1.03 -12.78 14.80
N LEU A 243 -1.08 -11.46 14.65
CA LEU A 243 -0.45 -10.53 15.59
C LEU A 243 -1.10 -10.63 16.98
N LEU A 244 -2.43 -10.71 17.06
CA LEU A 244 -3.13 -10.92 18.34
C LEU A 244 -2.72 -12.24 18.99
N ALA A 245 -2.73 -13.34 18.23
CA ALA A 245 -2.32 -14.66 18.71
C ALA A 245 -0.85 -14.68 19.17
N ALA A 246 0.00 -13.84 18.60
CA ALA A 246 1.40 -13.67 19.00
C ALA A 246 1.61 -12.70 20.19
N GLY A 247 0.53 -12.19 20.80
CA GLY A 247 0.59 -11.22 21.90
C GLY A 247 1.08 -9.83 21.48
N LEU A 248 0.94 -9.46 20.20
CA LEU A 248 1.41 -8.18 19.64
C LEU A 248 0.23 -7.24 19.34
N PRO A 249 0.36 -5.92 19.60
CA PRO A 249 -0.71 -4.95 19.40
C PRO A 249 -0.95 -4.67 17.91
N PRO A 250 -2.04 -5.15 17.28
CA PRO A 250 -2.17 -5.11 15.82
C PRO A 250 -2.35 -3.70 15.26
N MET A 251 -2.81 -2.75 16.08
CA MET A 251 -2.94 -1.33 15.73
C MET A 251 -1.60 -0.69 15.32
N GLN A 252 -0.49 -1.26 15.78
CA GLN A 252 0.85 -0.78 15.44
C GLN A 252 1.34 -1.33 14.11
N PHE A 253 0.58 -2.18 13.42
CA PHE A 253 1.00 -2.86 12.20
C PHE A 253 0.00 -2.68 11.06
N GLY A 254 0.46 -2.96 9.84
CA GLY A 254 -0.41 -3.08 8.68
C GLY A 254 0.35 -3.67 7.50
N SER A 255 -0.29 -3.68 6.33
CA SER A 255 0.33 -4.18 5.09
C SER A 255 1.70 -3.55 4.77
N HIS A 256 1.92 -2.30 5.18
CA HIS A 256 3.21 -1.63 4.96
C HIS A 256 4.32 -2.06 5.92
N SER A 257 3.96 -2.65 7.06
CA SER A 257 4.92 -3.08 8.09
C SER A 257 5.89 -4.14 7.59
N PHE A 258 5.50 -4.96 6.60
CA PHE A 258 6.42 -5.89 5.92
C PHE A 258 7.55 -5.15 5.21
N ARG A 259 7.22 -4.07 4.51
CA ARG A 259 8.18 -3.28 3.73
C ARG A 259 9.06 -2.39 4.61
N ILE A 260 8.50 -1.87 5.71
CA ILE A 260 9.25 -1.19 6.78
C ILE A 260 10.22 -2.20 7.42
N GLY A 261 9.73 -3.40 7.71
CA GLY A 261 10.50 -4.52 8.24
C GLY A 261 11.68 -4.91 7.36
N ALA A 262 11.45 -5.15 6.08
CA ALA A 262 12.49 -5.49 5.12
C ALA A 262 13.60 -4.42 5.04
N ALA A 263 13.23 -3.13 5.01
CA ALA A 263 14.19 -2.02 5.02
C ALA A 263 14.99 -1.98 6.33
N THR A 264 14.30 -2.15 7.46
CA THR A 264 14.88 -2.07 8.79
C THR A 264 15.85 -3.23 9.04
N VAL A 265 15.48 -4.46 8.67
CA VAL A 265 16.34 -5.63 8.77
C VAL A 265 17.55 -5.50 7.84
N ALA A 266 17.35 -5.05 6.60
CA ALA A 266 18.46 -4.80 5.68
C ALA A 266 19.46 -3.78 6.23
N ALA A 267 18.97 -2.70 6.85
CA ALA A 267 19.80 -1.71 7.51
C ALA A 267 20.53 -2.26 8.74
N GLY A 268 19.84 -3.04 9.59
CA GLY A 268 20.44 -3.70 10.76
C GLY A 268 21.52 -4.72 10.40
N LEU A 269 21.45 -5.31 9.20
CA LEU A 269 22.50 -6.16 8.64
C LEU A 269 23.68 -5.37 8.02
N GLY A 270 23.69 -4.05 8.12
CA GLY A 270 24.75 -3.20 7.58
C GLY A 270 24.78 -3.11 6.05
N LEU A 271 23.68 -3.44 5.36
CA LEU A 271 23.67 -3.36 3.89
C LEU A 271 23.80 -1.89 3.42
N PRO A 272 24.57 -1.63 2.35
CA PRO A 272 24.72 -0.28 1.83
C PRO A 272 23.37 0.36 1.43
N PRO A 273 23.20 1.69 1.58
CA PRO A 273 21.98 2.39 1.18
C PRO A 273 21.51 2.11 -0.25
N SER A 274 22.43 1.95 -1.20
CA SER A 274 22.12 1.60 -2.60
C SER A 274 21.45 0.23 -2.73
N VAL A 275 21.90 -0.75 -1.94
CA VAL A 275 21.33 -2.10 -1.89
C VAL A 275 19.93 -2.06 -1.25
N ILE A 276 19.77 -1.33 -0.15
CA ILE A 276 18.46 -1.16 0.49
C ILE A 276 17.48 -0.49 -0.48
N GLN A 277 17.91 0.58 -1.17
CA GLN A 277 17.11 1.25 -2.21
C GLN A 277 16.66 0.27 -3.30
N SER A 278 17.57 -0.58 -3.77
CA SER A 278 17.29 -1.61 -4.77
C SER A 278 16.26 -2.64 -4.28
N ILE A 279 16.42 -3.18 -3.06
CA ILE A 279 15.50 -4.17 -2.46
C ILE A 279 14.05 -3.66 -2.49
N GLY A 280 13.82 -2.45 -2.00
CA GLY A 280 12.46 -1.89 -2.02
C GLY A 280 12.08 -1.24 -3.33
N ARG A 281 12.97 -1.07 -4.31
CA ARG A 281 12.68 -0.29 -5.53
C ARG A 281 12.28 1.15 -5.20
N TRP A 282 12.99 1.77 -4.26
CA TRP A 282 12.81 3.19 -3.92
C TRP A 282 13.61 4.05 -4.89
N ARG A 283 12.96 5.03 -5.53
CA ARG A 283 13.60 5.95 -6.50
C ARG A 283 14.43 7.07 -5.86
N SER A 284 14.37 7.20 -4.54
CA SER A 284 15.00 8.30 -3.80
C SER A 284 15.34 7.87 -2.37
N SER A 285 15.84 8.82 -1.58
CA SER A 285 16.08 8.70 -0.14
C SER A 285 14.83 8.36 0.70
N ALA A 286 13.66 8.20 0.07
CA ALA A 286 12.44 7.72 0.70
C ALA A 286 12.62 6.45 1.54
N PHE A 287 13.55 5.56 1.19
CA PHE A 287 13.87 4.36 1.98
C PHE A 287 14.27 4.68 3.44
N ARG A 288 14.88 5.85 3.71
CA ARG A 288 15.24 6.28 5.08
C ARG A 288 14.01 6.36 5.99
N SER A 289 12.88 6.80 5.44
CA SER A 289 11.60 6.84 6.15
C SER A 289 10.98 5.46 6.39
N TYR A 290 11.58 4.37 5.91
CA TYR A 290 11.17 2.98 6.20
C TYR A 290 12.04 2.31 7.25
N ILE A 291 13.26 2.80 7.47
CA ILE A 291 14.13 2.29 8.52
C ILE A 291 13.57 2.82 9.84
N ARG A 292 13.31 1.91 10.78
CA ARG A 292 12.82 2.23 12.12
C ARG A 292 13.84 1.75 13.14
N PRO A 293 14.02 2.47 14.26
CA PRO A 293 14.76 1.92 15.39
C PRO A 293 14.07 0.61 15.82
N THR A 294 14.79 -0.50 15.75
CA THR A 294 14.42 -1.71 16.48
C THR A 294 14.81 -1.43 17.91
N GLY A 295 13.82 -1.27 18.80
CA GLY A 295 14.07 -1.05 20.21
C GLY A 295 14.77 -2.26 20.82
N GLU A 296 16.09 -2.26 20.75
CA GLU A 296 16.99 -2.68 21.82
C GLU A 296 17.78 -1.41 22.16
N ALA A 297 17.19 -0.57 23.01
CA ALA A 297 18.03 0.26 23.85
C ALA A 297 18.57 -0.68 24.91
N SER A 298 19.71 -1.31 24.61
CA SER A 298 20.57 -1.86 25.65
C SER A 298 21.03 -0.68 26.50
N HIS A 299 20.44 -0.54 27.68
CA HIS A 299 21.08 0.04 28.85
C HIS A 299 21.42 -1.10 29.79
#